data_AF-A0A7W5Z342-F1
#
_entry.id   AF-A0A7W5Z342-F1
#
_cell.length_a   1.000
_cell.length_b   1.000
_cell.length_c   1.000
_cell.angle_alpha   90.00
_cell.angle_beta   90.00
_cell.angle_gamma   90.00
#
_symmetry.space_group_name_H-M   'P 1'
#
loop_
_entity.id
_entity.type
_entity.pdbx_description
1 polymer ?
#
loop_
_entity_poly.entity_id
_entity_poly.type
_entity_poly.pdbx_seq_one_letter_code
_entity_poly.pdbx_strand_id
1 'polypeptide(L)'
;MMSWGECGLSTSTTMRSSGWDEDELAILQHAAKLLEQNGVVAEIGWGMSDEADPWFSVTDPFTDDVLLHITCFNWSFIALSDAISRPLRGGDLYMVATEAVSRVIRLRTTTDRMPDTAADGMLQQRRNIPRLTQKSIRIK
;
A
#
# COMPACT_ATOMS: atom_id res chain seq x y z
N MET A 1 34.50 6.13 1.88
CA MET A 1 34.16 6.44 0.49
C MET A 1 32.87 5.68 0.18
N MET A 2 31.72 6.35 0.33
CA MET A 2 30.41 5.70 0.20
C MET A 2 30.01 5.71 -1.27
N SER A 3 29.90 4.52 -1.86
CA SER A 3 29.45 4.30 -3.23
C SER A 3 27.99 4.74 -3.32
N TRP A 4 27.67 5.58 -4.30
CA TRP A 4 26.31 6.03 -4.56
C TRP A 4 25.57 4.90 -5.26
N GLY A 5 24.41 4.51 -4.72
CA GLY A 5 23.50 3.55 -5.34
C GLY A 5 22.78 4.23 -6.51
N GLU A 6 23.31 4.05 -7.71
CA GLU A 6 22.67 4.45 -8.96
C GLU A 6 21.78 3.30 -9.41
N CYS A 7 20.46 3.49 -9.32
CA CYS A 7 19.48 2.52 -9.80
C CYS A 7 19.71 2.26 -11.30
N GLY A 8 20.06 1.04 -11.69
CA GLY A 8 20.18 0.63 -13.09
C GLY A 8 21.56 0.73 -13.76
N LEU A 9 22.69 0.93 -13.04
CA LEU A 9 24.03 0.92 -13.65
C LEU A 9 24.71 -0.46 -13.81
N SER A 10 23.94 -1.54 -13.94
CA SER A 10 24.51 -2.76 -14.52
C SER A 10 24.77 -2.51 -16.01
N THR A 11 26.05 -2.46 -16.39
CA THR A 11 26.62 -2.04 -17.68
C THR A 11 26.28 -2.90 -18.90
N SER A 12 25.08 -3.48 -18.99
CA SER A 12 24.60 -4.19 -20.18
C SER A 12 23.33 -3.55 -20.68
N THR A 13 23.46 -2.76 -21.75
CA THR A 13 22.38 -2.21 -22.59
C THR A 13 21.64 -3.33 -23.36
N THR A 14 21.21 -4.37 -22.66
CA THR A 14 20.18 -5.26 -23.17
C THR A 14 18.88 -4.70 -22.62
N MET A 15 18.07 -4.14 -23.51
CA MET A 15 16.77 -3.55 -23.22
C MET A 15 15.94 -4.54 -22.37
N ARG A 16 15.93 -4.37 -21.05
CA ARG A 16 15.24 -5.28 -20.13
C ARG A 16 13.75 -5.02 -20.33
N SER A 17 13.00 -6.04 -20.76
CA SER A 17 11.56 -5.91 -21.05
C SER A 17 10.74 -5.47 -19.83
N SER A 18 11.24 -5.72 -18.62
CA SER A 18 10.63 -5.34 -17.35
C SER A 18 11.19 -4.05 -16.74
N GLY A 19 12.29 -3.51 -17.26
CA GLY A 19 13.00 -2.35 -16.68
C GLY A 19 13.72 -2.61 -15.34
N TRP A 20 13.50 -3.76 -14.69
CA TRP A 20 14.16 -4.20 -13.46
C TRP A 20 15.31 -5.18 -13.73
N ASP A 21 16.37 -5.13 -12.92
CA ASP A 21 17.36 -6.22 -12.85
C ASP A 21 16.80 -7.48 -12.17
N GLU A 22 17.42 -8.64 -12.38
CA GLU A 22 17.00 -9.92 -11.77
C GLU A 22 17.07 -9.86 -10.24
N ASP A 23 18.11 -9.24 -9.68
CA ASP A 23 18.27 -9.06 -8.24
C ASP A 23 17.21 -8.11 -7.68
N GLU A 24 16.92 -7.03 -8.40
CA GLU A 24 15.88 -6.06 -8.04
C GLU A 24 14.49 -6.70 -8.07
N LEU A 25 14.19 -7.48 -9.11
CA LEU A 25 12.92 -8.19 -9.23
C LEU A 25 12.77 -9.26 -8.13
N ALA A 26 13.85 -9.96 -7.75
CA ALA A 26 13.83 -10.90 -6.65
C ALA A 26 13.50 -10.21 -5.31
N ILE A 27 14.05 -9.02 -5.06
CA ILE A 27 13.71 -8.20 -3.89
C ILE A 27 12.23 -7.83 -3.89
N LEU A 28 11.70 -7.39 -5.03
CA LEU A 28 10.30 -6.98 -5.17
C LEU A 28 9.32 -8.16 -4.98
N GLN A 29 9.63 -9.31 -5.58
CA GLN A 29 8.85 -10.54 -5.39
C GLN A 29 8.90 -11.02 -3.93
N HIS A 30 10.06 -10.92 -3.28
CA HIS A 30 10.19 -11.23 -1.87
C HIS A 30 9.35 -10.28 -1.00
N ALA A 31 9.33 -8.98 -1.32
CA ALA A 31 8.49 -8.00 -0.63
C ALA A 31 6.99 -8.35 -0.73
N ALA A 32 6.51 -8.75 -1.92
CA ALA A 32 5.14 -9.23 -2.09
C ALA A 32 4.84 -10.50 -1.28
N LYS A 33 5.76 -11.47 -1.28
CA LYS A 33 5.63 -12.69 -0.48
C LYS A 33 5.54 -12.40 1.01
N LEU A 34 6.27 -11.41 1.52
CA LEU A 34 6.18 -10.99 2.92
C LEU A 34 4.80 -10.41 3.26
N LEU A 35 4.16 -9.69 2.33
CA LEU A 35 2.79 -9.22 2.51
C LEU A 35 1.82 -10.41 2.63
N GLU A 36 1.91 -11.38 1.71
CA GLU A 36 1.07 -12.59 1.73
C GLU A 36 1.24 -13.42 3.01
N GLN A 37 2.49 -13.60 3.46
CA GLN A 37 2.81 -14.32 4.71
C GLN A 37 2.22 -13.66 5.96
N ASN A 38 1.87 -12.37 5.88
CA ASN A 38 1.23 -11.61 6.96
C ASN A 38 -0.28 -11.41 6.72
N GLY A 39 -0.88 -12.21 5.84
CA GLY A 39 -2.33 -12.22 5.61
C GLY A 39 -2.85 -11.14 4.65
N VAL A 40 -1.96 -10.44 3.94
CA VAL A 40 -2.35 -9.48 2.91
C VAL A 40 -2.40 -10.21 1.57
N VAL A 41 -3.61 -10.48 1.07
CA VAL A 41 -3.79 -11.07 -0.26
C VAL A 41 -3.33 -10.06 -1.30
N ALA A 42 -2.43 -10.48 -2.19
CA ALA A 42 -1.77 -9.59 -3.14
C ALA A 42 -1.79 -10.20 -4.54
N GLU A 43 -2.16 -9.39 -5.52
CA GLU A 43 -1.79 -9.60 -6.93
C GLU A 43 -0.61 -8.68 -7.26
N ILE A 44 0.33 -9.16 -8.07
CA ILE A 44 1.52 -8.40 -8.43
C ILE A 44 1.56 -8.11 -9.93
N GLY A 45 1.94 -6.89 -10.27
CA GLY A 45 2.21 -6.45 -11.63
C GLY A 45 3.53 -5.68 -11.68
N TRP A 46 4.25 -5.78 -12.79
CA TRP A 46 5.46 -4.99 -13.02
C TRP A 46 5.71 -4.80 -14.50
N GLY A 47 6.49 -3.79 -14.83
CA GLY A 47 6.87 -3.49 -16.19
C GLY A 47 7.57 -2.16 -16.31
N MET A 48 7.56 -1.62 -17.53
CA MET A 48 8.06 -0.31 -17.86
C MET A 48 6.89 0.65 -18.13
N SER A 49 6.99 1.89 -17.67
CA SER A 49 6.06 2.95 -18.05
C SER A 49 6.32 3.41 -19.49
N ASP A 50 5.41 4.20 -20.05
CA ASP A 50 5.60 4.89 -21.34
C ASP A 50 6.70 5.97 -21.26
N GLU A 51 7.01 6.46 -20.06
CA GLU A 51 8.14 7.35 -19.77
C GLU A 51 9.47 6.60 -19.56
N ALA A 52 9.47 5.27 -19.77
CA ALA A 52 10.62 4.38 -19.59
C ALA A 52 11.12 4.24 -18.13
N ASP A 53 10.25 4.47 -17.15
CA ASP A 53 10.52 4.22 -15.75
C ASP A 53 9.97 2.84 -15.33
N PRO A 54 10.76 1.98 -14.68
CA PRO A 54 10.27 0.69 -14.23
C PRO A 54 9.28 0.89 -13.07
N TRP A 55 8.23 0.09 -13.07
CA TRP A 55 7.21 0.08 -12.03
C TRP A 55 6.92 -1.34 -11.56
N PHE A 56 6.51 -1.42 -10.30
CA PHE A 56 6.07 -2.63 -9.62
C PHE A 56 4.89 -2.27 -8.73
N SER A 57 3.78 -2.99 -8.83
CA SER A 57 2.59 -2.77 -8.03
C SER A 57 2.14 -4.05 -7.35
N VAL A 58 1.70 -3.91 -6.11
CA VAL A 58 0.94 -4.90 -5.36
C VAL A 58 -0.48 -4.36 -5.24
N THR A 59 -1.46 -5.11 -5.71
CA THR A 59 -2.89 -4.76 -5.67
C THR A 59 -3.67 -5.77 -4.84
N ASP A 60 -4.78 -5.33 -4.28
CA ASP A 60 -5.76 -6.21 -3.64
C ASP A 60 -6.62 -6.85 -4.76
N PRO A 61 -6.62 -8.19 -4.92
CA PRO A 61 -7.26 -8.83 -6.06
C PRO A 61 -8.79 -8.78 -6.03
N PHE A 62 -9.41 -8.36 -4.91
CA PHE A 62 -10.87 -8.28 -4.80
C PHE A 62 -11.40 -6.87 -5.05
N THR A 63 -10.60 -5.85 -4.71
CA THR A 63 -10.97 -4.44 -4.81
C THR A 63 -10.26 -3.70 -5.93
N ASP A 64 -9.17 -4.26 -6.46
CA ASP A 64 -8.24 -3.63 -7.41
C ASP A 64 -7.46 -2.46 -6.80
N ASP A 65 -7.54 -2.26 -5.48
CA ASP A 65 -6.85 -1.17 -4.78
C ASP A 65 -5.33 -1.39 -4.76
N VAL A 66 -4.56 -0.35 -5.04
CA VAL A 66 -3.09 -0.39 -5.00
C VAL A 66 -2.61 -0.36 -3.54
N LEU A 67 -2.11 -1.49 -3.07
CA LEU A 67 -1.56 -1.66 -1.73
C LEU A 67 -0.16 -1.08 -1.62
N LEU A 68 0.65 -1.23 -2.66
CA LEU A 68 2.02 -0.75 -2.71
C LEU A 68 2.43 -0.54 -4.16
N HIS A 69 3.00 0.61 -4.47
CA HIS A 69 3.57 0.93 -5.78
C HIS A 69 5.02 1.33 -5.59
N ILE A 70 5.94 0.69 -6.31
CA ILE A 70 7.36 0.97 -6.30
C ILE A 70 7.79 1.32 -7.72
N THR A 71 8.49 2.45 -7.86
CA THR A 71 9.06 2.87 -9.14
C THR A 71 10.51 3.31 -8.94
N CYS A 72 11.31 3.19 -9.99
CA CYS A 72 12.61 3.85 -10.06
C CYS A 72 12.47 5.13 -10.88
N PHE A 73 12.78 6.27 -10.28
CA PHE A 73 12.75 7.56 -10.97
C PHE A 73 13.97 8.39 -10.56
N ASN A 74 14.67 8.94 -11.56
CA ASN A 74 15.84 9.80 -11.37
C ASN A 74 16.85 9.23 -10.35
N TRP A 75 17.27 7.99 -10.58
CA TRP A 75 18.26 7.28 -9.76
C TRP A 75 17.84 7.08 -8.30
N SER A 76 16.54 6.96 -8.04
CA SER A 76 16.01 6.68 -6.71
C SER A 76 14.81 5.76 -6.79
N PHE A 77 14.75 4.80 -5.88
CA PHE A 77 13.56 4.00 -5.66
C PHE A 77 12.56 4.79 -4.83
N ILE A 78 11.31 4.80 -5.26
CA ILE A 78 10.20 5.49 -4.62
C ILE A 78 9.10 4.47 -4.34
N ALA A 79 8.65 4.38 -3.10
CA ALA A 79 7.50 3.57 -2.71
C ALA A 79 6.33 4.45 -2.25
N LEU A 80 5.15 4.15 -2.79
CA LEU A 80 3.87 4.80 -2.56
C LEU A 80 2.86 3.76 -2.07
N SER A 81 2.02 4.16 -1.12
CA SER A 81 0.92 3.35 -0.61
C SER A 81 0.00 4.28 0.17
N ASP A 82 -1.30 3.97 0.24
CA ASP A 82 -2.20 4.65 1.19
C ASP A 82 -1.76 4.46 2.64
N ALA A 83 -1.03 3.38 2.93
CA ALA A 83 -0.40 3.13 4.21
C ALA A 83 0.77 4.09 4.53
N ILE A 84 1.22 4.85 3.53
CA ILE A 84 2.44 5.65 3.56
C ILE A 84 2.06 7.12 3.30
N SER A 85 1.88 7.89 4.37
CA SER A 85 1.44 9.29 4.27
C SER A 85 2.39 10.21 3.49
N ARG A 86 3.65 9.79 3.30
CA ARG A 86 4.66 10.50 2.50
C ARG A 86 5.50 9.47 1.73
N PRO A 87 5.72 9.64 0.42
CA PRO A 87 6.51 8.70 -0.38
C PRO A 87 7.82 8.33 0.30
N LEU A 88 8.10 7.03 0.39
CA LEU A 88 9.41 6.55 0.82
C LEU A 88 10.36 6.66 -0.36
N ARG A 89 11.56 7.19 -0.13
CA ARG A 89 12.56 7.37 -1.18
C ARG A 89 13.93 6.94 -0.67
N GLY A 90 14.69 6.24 -1.50
CA GLY A 90 16.05 5.82 -1.20
C GLY A 90 16.82 5.33 -2.43
N GLY A 91 18.15 5.22 -2.29
CA GLY A 91 19.03 4.64 -3.32
C GLY A 91 19.23 3.13 -3.19
N ASP A 92 18.61 2.50 -2.19
CA ASP A 92 18.68 1.06 -1.95
C ASP A 92 17.26 0.47 -1.97
N LEU A 93 17.01 -0.42 -2.94
CA LEU A 93 15.69 -0.98 -3.17
C LEU A 93 15.22 -1.85 -2.00
N TYR A 94 16.14 -2.64 -1.43
CA TYR A 94 15.82 -3.54 -0.32
C TYR A 94 15.34 -2.76 0.90
N MET A 95 16.01 -1.66 1.23
CA MET A 95 15.63 -0.77 2.33
C MET A 95 14.27 -0.12 2.08
N VAL A 96 14.03 0.38 0.86
CA VAL A 96 12.75 1.02 0.50
C VAL A 96 11.60 0.00 0.53
N ALA A 97 11.78 -1.16 -0.08
CA ALA A 97 10.77 -2.22 -0.14
C ALA A 97 10.44 -2.79 1.25
N THR A 98 11.45 -3.09 2.06
CA THR A 98 11.25 -3.66 3.42
C THR A 98 10.53 -2.68 4.35
N GLU A 99 10.90 -1.40 4.32
CA GLU A 99 10.21 -0.37 5.12
C GLU A 99 8.76 -0.17 4.64
N ALA A 100 8.53 -0.15 3.32
CA ALA A 100 7.19 -0.01 2.75
C ALA A 100 6.29 -1.18 3.17
N VAL A 101 6.76 -2.42 3.02
CA VAL A 101 6.06 -3.64 3.46
C VAL A 101 5.74 -3.60 4.95
N SER A 102 6.70 -3.22 5.79
CA SER A 102 6.50 -3.12 7.23
C SER A 102 5.37 -2.16 7.61
N ARG A 103 5.25 -1.03 6.89
CA ARG A 103 4.16 -0.07 7.11
C ARG A 103 2.81 -0.59 6.65
N VAL A 104 2.74 -1.24 5.48
CA VAL A 104 1.51 -1.85 4.95
C VAL A 104 1.00 -2.92 5.92
N ILE A 105 1.87 -3.84 6.37
CA ILE A 105 1.51 -4.89 7.33
C ILE A 105 0.99 -4.27 8.63
N ARG A 106 1.68 -3.25 9.17
CA ARG A 106 1.28 -2.61 10.42
C ARG A 106 -0.11 -2.00 10.36
N LEU A 107 -0.47 -1.36 9.26
CA LEU A 107 -1.79 -0.73 9.12
C LEU A 107 -2.89 -1.77 8.91
N ARG A 108 -2.69 -2.77 8.05
CA ARG A 108 -3.69 -3.81 7.78
C ARG A 108 -3.95 -4.71 9.00
N THR A 109 -2.92 -5.08 9.75
CA THR A 109 -3.07 -5.84 11.02
C THR A 109 -3.74 -5.02 12.13
N THR A 110 -3.73 -3.69 12.05
CA THR A 110 -4.44 -2.82 13.01
C THR A 110 -5.93 -2.71 12.65
N THR A 111 -6.26 -2.62 11.36
CA THR A 111 -7.65 -2.57 10.88
C THR A 111 -8.39 -3.90 11.10
N ASP A 112 -7.71 -5.03 10.90
CA ASP A 112 -8.28 -6.37 11.16
C ASP A 112 -8.46 -6.66 12.67
N ARG A 113 -7.69 -5.99 13.53
CA ARG A 113 -7.75 -6.12 15.01
C ARG A 113 -8.83 -5.28 15.68
N MET A 114 -9.82 -4.77 14.97
CA MET A 114 -11.06 -4.33 15.60
C MET A 114 -12.02 -5.53 15.65
N PRO A 115 -12.21 -6.19 16.81
CA PRO A 115 -13.22 -7.23 16.90
C PRO A 115 -14.60 -6.60 16.66
N ASP A 116 -15.37 -7.17 15.74
CA ASP A 116 -16.78 -6.86 15.46
C ASP A 116 -17.71 -6.91 16.70
N THR A 117 -17.18 -7.19 17.89
CA THR A 117 -17.91 -7.18 19.17
C THR A 117 -18.37 -5.78 19.61
N ALA A 118 -17.90 -4.69 18.99
CA ALA A 118 -18.36 -3.34 19.32
C ALA A 118 -19.66 -2.90 18.60
N ALA A 119 -20.14 -3.65 17.60
CA ALA A 119 -21.35 -3.28 16.85
C ALA A 119 -22.66 -3.82 17.46
N ASP A 120 -22.62 -4.93 18.22
CA ASP A 120 -23.83 -5.59 18.74
C ASP A 120 -24.26 -5.10 20.14
N GLY A 121 -23.38 -4.43 20.88
CA GLY A 121 -23.63 -4.00 22.27
C GLY A 121 -24.40 -2.69 22.46
N MET A 122 -24.62 -1.89 21.40
CA MET A 122 -25.14 -0.51 21.55
C MET A 122 -26.56 -0.28 20.98
N LEU A 123 -27.40 -1.31 20.97
CA LEU A 123 -28.84 -1.21 20.62
C LEU A 123 -29.82 -1.43 21.79
N GLN A 124 -29.39 -1.39 23.05
CA GLN A 124 -30.32 -1.47 24.20
C GLN A 124 -30.40 -0.24 25.12
N GLN A 125 -29.76 0.89 24.80
CA GLN A 125 -29.81 2.07 25.67
C GLN A 125 -30.36 3.33 24.98
N ARG A 126 -31.52 3.20 24.31
CA ARG A 126 -32.38 4.34 23.95
C ARG A 126 -33.87 4.05 24.19
N ARG A 127 -34.22 3.46 25.32
CA ARG A 127 -35.58 3.51 25.89
C ARG A 127 -35.61 4.42 27.12
N ASN A 128 -35.58 5.74 26.91
CA ASN A 128 -36.31 6.71 27.74
C ASN A 128 -36.12 8.14 27.21
N ILE A 129 -37.08 8.62 26.41
CA ILE A 129 -37.33 10.05 26.26
C ILE A 129 -38.85 10.22 26.33
N PRO A 130 -39.41 10.94 27.32
CA PRO A 130 -40.84 11.15 27.42
C PRO A 130 -41.36 12.00 26.25
N ARG A 131 -42.53 11.60 25.72
CA ARG A 131 -43.29 12.31 24.69
C ARG A 131 -43.52 13.77 25.10
N LEU A 132 -42.99 14.71 24.32
CA LEU A 132 -43.52 16.07 24.25
C LEU A 132 -44.43 16.15 23.02
N THR A 133 -45.72 16.34 23.30
CA THR A 133 -46.81 16.58 22.38
C THR A 133 -46.57 17.87 21.58
N GLN A 134 -46.43 17.75 20.26
CA GLN A 134 -46.35 18.93 19.38
C GLN A 134 -47.76 19.46 19.10
N LYS A 135 -48.03 20.64 19.66
CA LYS A 135 -49.26 21.42 19.49
C LYS A 135 -49.22 22.18 18.14
N SER A 136 -50.37 22.22 17.48
CA SER A 136 -50.67 22.72 16.14
C SER A 136 -50.17 24.13 15.79
N ILE A 137 -49.78 24.35 14.53
CA ILE A 137 -49.92 25.66 13.85
C ILE A 137 -50.41 25.45 12.41
N ARG A 138 -51.65 25.89 12.14
CA ARG A 138 -52.19 26.16 10.79
C ARG A 138 -51.74 27.55 10.38
N ILE A 139 -51.27 27.71 9.14
CA ILE A 139 -51.03 29.02 8.54
C ILE A 139 -52.02 29.18 7.37
N LYS A 140 -52.67 30.33 7.33
CA LYS A 140 -53.73 30.75 6.39
C LYS A 140 -53.18 31.04 5.01
#